data_AF-A0A137PHI0-F1
#
_entry.id   AF-A0A137PHI0-F1
#
_cell.length_a   1.000
_cell.length_b   1.000
_cell.length_c   1.000
_cell.angle_alpha   90.00
_cell.angle_beta   90.00
_cell.angle_gamma   90.00
#
_symmetry.space_group_name_H-M   'P 1'
#
loop_
_entity.id
_entity.type
_entity.pdbx_description
1 polymer ?
#
loop_
_entity_poly.entity_id
_entity_poly.type
_entity_poly.pdbx_seq_one_letter_code
_entity_poly.pdbx_strand_id
1 'polypeptide(L)'
;MDAENNFIKPVLLFHFSKGKTEDEAYKDISKEYGRYAISLRTINKWFKIFSDEYEHSANLKVSNSRQRYTSEFFTNSDDEYSDSSTNELDEPPICSSLTMSTRMSHISSTSENKVFHKKAPKKNLLKLSDEFIINLVNNNPDLSMAELATLANTSRAYIYKRIKQINSDGERVHYRKKVQLPRHSDEFLIELINDNSNLNMTQLAKLAGISQANMSRRIRRMNSDGVKSNYIKNKTIKVELAKPGKPRKFTDEFLISLVNKNPTLTMTELAKIAGTSIPTISNRLKQINRSGERVKYHKKNSQRGVTKFTDEFLIGLINLNPDITMVELARLANVSQSTISRRLKQINKGEKRAKYIVKGMRNGVMKLSDEFLTELINGNPELNIKQLAELAGTSSSYICRWLKKINSDGVRVKYISKKYLDDGPGPDFRPKTKFTDEFLINLINENPELNIGELAILAGVSKGTISSRLKQINADGERVVYHKKNIQTMAPKFTDEFLIDLINKNPGLTMSELSKLAGTSQGTISNRLRQINSNGEKVKYINKKLSKVC
;
A
#
# COMPACT_ATOMS: atom_id res chain seq x y z
N MET A 1 -15.11 -5.29 -1.70
CA MET A 1 -15.95 -4.36 -0.91
C MET A 1 -16.99 -3.66 -1.78
N ASP A 2 -16.91 -3.78 -3.12
CA ASP A 2 -17.72 -2.93 -4.01
C ASP A 2 -19.19 -3.39 -4.15
N ALA A 3 -19.50 -4.67 -3.97
CA ALA A 3 -20.88 -5.17 -4.10
C ALA A 3 -21.79 -4.68 -2.96
N GLU A 4 -21.26 -4.56 -1.72
CA GLU A 4 -22.04 -4.06 -0.58
C GLU A 4 -22.41 -2.58 -0.77
N ASN A 5 -21.47 -1.76 -1.21
CA ASN A 5 -21.71 -0.32 -1.36
C ASN A 5 -22.45 0.05 -2.66
N ASN A 6 -22.25 -0.69 -3.75
CA ASN A 6 -22.80 -0.32 -5.06
C ASN A 6 -24.16 -0.97 -5.36
N PHE A 7 -24.50 -2.08 -4.72
CA PHE A 7 -25.76 -2.79 -4.99
C PHE A 7 -26.63 -2.91 -3.74
N ILE A 8 -26.06 -3.37 -2.62
CA ILE A 8 -26.84 -3.61 -1.40
C ILE A 8 -27.29 -2.29 -0.76
N LYS A 9 -26.39 -1.30 -0.63
CA LYS A 9 -26.71 -0.02 0.01
C LYS A 9 -27.88 0.73 -0.68
N PRO A 10 -27.92 0.92 -2.02
CA PRO A 10 -29.02 1.62 -2.67
C PRO A 10 -30.38 0.93 -2.52
N VAL A 11 -30.41 -0.40 -2.63
CA VAL A 11 -31.64 -1.20 -2.46
C VAL A 11 -32.17 -1.05 -1.03
N LEU A 12 -31.31 -1.19 -0.02
CA LEU A 12 -31.75 -1.04 1.37
C LEU A 12 -32.16 0.40 1.70
N LEU A 13 -31.47 1.40 1.16
CA LEU A 13 -31.84 2.80 1.35
C LEU A 13 -33.23 3.10 0.77
N PHE A 14 -33.57 2.51 -0.37
CA PHE A 14 -34.90 2.62 -0.97
C PHE A 14 -35.99 2.06 -0.04
N HIS A 15 -35.81 0.87 0.52
CA HIS A 15 -36.79 0.30 1.46
C HIS A 15 -36.89 1.12 2.75
N PHE A 16 -35.76 1.58 3.29
CA PHE A 16 -35.72 2.45 4.47
C PHE A 16 -36.46 3.78 4.23
N SER A 17 -36.25 4.43 3.08
CA SER A 17 -36.94 5.67 2.71
C SER A 17 -38.46 5.53 2.55
N LYS A 18 -38.95 4.29 2.36
CA LYS A 18 -40.38 3.97 2.32
C LYS A 18 -40.98 3.68 3.68
N GLY A 19 -40.22 3.82 4.78
CA GLY A 19 -40.68 3.54 6.13
C GLY A 19 -40.90 2.06 6.43
N LYS A 20 -40.35 1.15 5.61
CA LYS A 20 -40.47 -0.30 5.86
C LYS A 20 -39.62 -0.71 7.04
N THR A 21 -40.04 -1.75 7.76
CA THR A 21 -39.21 -2.38 8.81
C THR A 21 -38.14 -3.29 8.21
N GLU A 22 -37.14 -3.68 9.00
CA GLU A 22 -36.08 -4.59 8.58
C GLU A 22 -36.62 -5.93 8.05
N ASP A 23 -37.65 -6.46 8.70
CA ASP A 23 -38.27 -7.75 8.34
C ASP A 23 -39.09 -7.65 7.05
N GLU A 24 -39.76 -6.54 6.81
CA GLU A 24 -40.47 -6.26 5.56
C GLU A 24 -39.48 -6.12 4.39
N ALA A 25 -38.41 -5.34 4.59
CA ALA A 25 -37.34 -5.21 3.61
C ALA A 25 -36.68 -6.57 3.31
N TYR A 26 -36.46 -7.40 4.33
CA TYR A 26 -35.94 -8.75 4.15
C TYR A 26 -36.86 -9.64 3.30
N LYS A 27 -38.17 -9.62 3.58
CA LYS A 27 -39.17 -10.38 2.83
C LYS A 27 -39.23 -9.94 1.37
N ASP A 28 -39.26 -8.63 1.11
CA ASP A 28 -39.32 -8.09 -0.24
C ASP A 28 -38.07 -8.43 -1.06
N ILE A 29 -36.89 -8.20 -0.48
CA ILE A 29 -35.61 -8.47 -1.15
C ILE A 29 -35.45 -9.98 -1.37
N SER A 30 -35.86 -10.81 -0.41
CA SER A 30 -35.83 -12.27 -0.57
C SER A 30 -36.78 -12.76 -1.66
N LYS A 31 -37.92 -12.08 -1.86
CA LYS A 31 -38.89 -12.39 -2.90
C LYS A 31 -38.38 -12.01 -4.29
N GLU A 32 -37.72 -10.86 -4.41
CA GLU A 32 -37.26 -10.33 -5.70
C GLU A 32 -35.91 -10.94 -6.14
N TYR A 33 -34.97 -11.11 -5.20
CA TYR A 33 -33.59 -11.52 -5.49
C TYR A 33 -33.24 -12.93 -5.00
N GLY A 34 -34.17 -13.59 -4.29
CA GLY A 34 -34.01 -14.93 -3.73
C GLY A 34 -33.59 -14.94 -2.25
N ARG A 35 -33.92 -16.03 -1.54
CA ARG A 35 -33.75 -16.21 -0.07
C ARG A 35 -32.31 -16.01 0.44
N TYR A 36 -31.31 -16.04 -0.44
CA TYR A 36 -29.89 -15.89 -0.10
C TYR A 36 -29.27 -14.59 -0.65
N ALA A 37 -30.07 -13.69 -1.23
CA ALA A 37 -29.57 -12.44 -1.80
C ALA A 37 -28.93 -11.54 -0.74
N ILE A 38 -29.56 -11.44 0.44
CA ILE A 38 -29.05 -10.69 1.57
C ILE A 38 -29.43 -11.39 2.87
N SER A 39 -28.58 -11.31 3.88
CA SER A 39 -28.92 -11.81 5.22
C SER A 39 -29.63 -10.74 6.04
N LEU A 40 -30.59 -11.14 6.89
CA LEU A 40 -31.27 -10.25 7.84
C LEU A 40 -30.28 -9.43 8.68
N ARG A 41 -29.18 -10.06 9.12
CA ARG A 41 -28.09 -9.37 9.84
C ARG A 41 -27.49 -8.19 9.07
N THR A 42 -27.41 -8.29 7.75
CA THR A 42 -26.87 -7.23 6.89
C THR A 42 -27.89 -6.09 6.76
N ILE A 43 -29.17 -6.41 6.68
CA ILE A 43 -30.26 -5.43 6.67
C ILE A 43 -30.26 -4.63 7.97
N ASN A 44 -30.30 -5.31 9.13
CA ASN A 44 -30.31 -4.65 10.44
C ASN A 44 -29.09 -3.74 10.64
N LYS A 45 -27.92 -4.16 10.14
CA LYS A 45 -26.71 -3.33 10.19
C LYS A 45 -26.88 -2.03 9.41
N TRP A 46 -27.41 -2.09 8.19
CA TRP A 46 -27.56 -0.92 7.34
C TRP A 46 -28.71 -0.02 7.78
N PHE A 47 -29.84 -0.59 8.21
CA PHE A 47 -30.96 0.16 8.76
C PHE A 47 -30.54 0.97 9.97
N LYS A 48 -29.75 0.38 10.88
CA LYS A 48 -29.14 1.12 11.99
C LYS A 48 -28.29 2.30 11.51
N ILE A 49 -27.44 2.10 10.50
CA ILE A 49 -26.61 3.17 9.93
C ILE A 49 -27.48 4.29 9.35
N PHE A 50 -28.57 3.94 8.64
CA PHE A 50 -29.47 4.93 8.06
C PHE A 50 -30.24 5.70 9.12
N SER A 51 -30.70 5.05 10.19
CA SER A 51 -31.33 5.72 11.33
C SER A 51 -30.37 6.71 12.00
N ASP A 52 -29.14 6.28 12.28
CA ASP A 52 -28.11 7.14 12.89
C ASP A 52 -27.79 8.35 11.98
N GLU A 53 -27.67 8.14 10.66
CA GLU A 53 -27.44 9.21 9.68
C GLU A 53 -28.64 10.17 9.58
N TYR A 54 -29.87 9.65 9.64
CA TYR A 54 -31.10 10.43 9.58
C TYR A 54 -31.27 11.30 10.82
N GLU A 55 -31.10 10.74 12.02
CA GLU A 55 -31.12 11.49 13.29
C GLU A 55 -30.06 12.59 13.31
N HIS A 56 -28.86 12.29 12.83
CA HIS A 56 -27.80 13.30 12.75
C HIS A 56 -28.19 14.45 11.82
N SER A 57 -28.77 14.14 10.66
CA SER A 57 -29.23 15.14 9.70
C SER A 57 -30.40 16.00 10.23
N ALA A 58 -31.31 15.39 11.00
CA ALA A 58 -32.43 16.09 11.63
C ALA A 58 -31.93 17.07 12.71
N ASN A 59 -31.01 16.63 13.57
CA ASN A 59 -30.41 17.48 14.61
C ASN A 59 -29.62 18.66 14.02
N LEU A 60 -28.93 18.46 12.89
CA LEU A 60 -28.24 19.53 12.15
C LEU A 60 -29.21 20.59 11.61
N LYS A 61 -30.37 20.18 11.07
CA LYS A 61 -31.39 21.12 10.59
C LYS A 61 -32.01 21.93 11.73
N VAL A 62 -32.27 21.32 12.88
CA VAL A 62 -32.78 22.01 14.09
C VAL A 62 -31.74 22.98 14.66
N SER A 63 -30.46 22.63 14.62
CA SER A 63 -29.38 23.53 15.08
C SER A 63 -29.22 24.74 14.17
N ASN A 64 -29.34 24.55 12.85
CA ASN A 64 -29.26 25.63 11.86
C ASN A 64 -30.51 26.53 11.86
N SER A 65 -31.70 26.01 12.16
CA SER A 65 -32.90 26.83 12.32
C SER A 65 -32.87 27.67 13.61
N ARG A 66 -32.34 27.12 14.71
CA ARG A 66 -32.10 27.90 15.95
C ARG A 66 -31.10 29.03 15.75
N GLN A 67 -30.04 28.81 14.96
CA GLN A 67 -29.07 29.87 14.66
C GLN A 67 -29.65 31.01 13.79
N ARG A 68 -30.64 30.72 12.94
CA ARG A 68 -31.35 31.77 12.18
C ARG A 68 -32.31 32.57 13.05
N TYR A 69 -33.02 31.93 13.98
CA TYR A 69 -33.92 32.64 14.90
C TYR A 69 -33.19 33.51 15.92
N THR A 70 -31.94 33.18 16.29
CA THR A 70 -31.14 34.02 17.20
C THR A 70 -30.50 35.24 16.53
N SER A 71 -30.60 35.40 15.20
CA SER A 71 -29.99 36.53 14.47
C SER A 71 -30.96 37.63 14.03
N GLU A 72 -32.27 37.50 14.31
CA GLU A 72 -33.28 38.45 13.80
C GLU A 72 -34.15 39.14 14.87
N PHE A 73 -33.92 38.96 16.17
CA PHE A 73 -34.67 39.71 17.20
C PHE A 73 -33.79 40.29 18.30
N PHE A 74 -33.33 41.52 18.06
CA PHE A 74 -33.07 42.51 19.10
C PHE A 74 -33.64 43.85 18.60
N THR A 75 -34.90 44.14 18.94
CA THR A 75 -35.46 45.49 19.19
C THR A 75 -36.87 45.34 19.82
N ASN A 76 -36.95 45.76 21.09
CA ASN A 76 -38.03 46.39 21.87
C ASN A 76 -39.54 46.14 21.62
N SER A 77 -40.23 46.09 22.78
CA SER A 77 -41.56 46.66 23.12
C SER A 77 -42.69 45.65 23.39
N ASP A 78 -42.98 45.52 24.69
CA ASP A 78 -44.27 45.67 25.41
C ASP A 78 -45.63 45.25 24.79
N ASP A 79 -46.42 44.69 25.72
CA ASP A 79 -47.87 44.66 25.90
C ASP A 79 -48.76 43.54 25.32
N GLU A 80 -49.39 42.86 26.30
CA GLU A 80 -50.82 42.51 26.42
C GLU A 80 -51.53 41.42 25.59
N TYR A 81 -52.15 40.52 26.37
CA TYR A 81 -53.53 39.97 26.27
C TYR A 81 -53.90 38.72 25.43
N SER A 82 -54.71 37.89 26.12
CA SER A 82 -55.77 36.94 25.71
C SER A 82 -55.52 35.71 24.84
N ASP A 83 -55.71 34.56 25.50
CA ASP A 83 -56.90 33.67 25.38
C ASP A 83 -57.11 32.69 24.20
N SER A 84 -57.44 31.47 24.64
CA SER A 84 -58.34 30.47 24.05
C SER A 84 -57.93 29.60 22.85
N SER A 85 -58.18 28.29 23.08
CA SER A 85 -58.98 27.39 22.24
C SER A 85 -58.30 26.42 21.27
N THR A 86 -58.67 25.17 21.54
CA THR A 86 -58.71 23.89 20.82
C THR A 86 -58.92 23.92 19.30
N ASN A 87 -58.36 22.91 18.61
CA ASN A 87 -59.02 21.94 17.69
C ASN A 87 -57.94 21.27 16.80
N GLU A 88 -57.82 19.95 16.73
CA GLU A 88 -58.69 18.91 16.14
C GLU A 88 -58.17 18.48 14.75
N LEU A 89 -57.89 17.17 14.65
CA LEU A 89 -57.85 16.21 13.52
C LEU A 89 -57.59 16.68 12.07
N ASP A 90 -56.77 15.91 11.34
CA ASP A 90 -57.22 15.12 10.18
C ASP A 90 -56.08 14.32 9.50
N GLU A 91 -56.22 12.98 9.47
CA GLU A 91 -55.69 12.11 8.39
C GLU A 91 -56.64 12.22 7.19
N PRO A 92 -56.20 12.06 5.91
CA PRO A 92 -56.22 10.74 5.23
C PRO A 92 -55.30 10.68 3.96
N PRO A 93 -55.49 9.80 2.93
CA PRO A 93 -55.94 8.41 2.88
C PRO A 93 -54.99 7.45 2.13
N ILE A 94 -55.30 6.17 2.29
CA ILE A 94 -54.85 5.00 1.53
C ILE A 94 -55.45 4.98 0.10
N CYS A 95 -54.65 4.60 -0.92
CA CYS A 95 -55.13 4.12 -2.23
C CYS A 95 -54.04 3.19 -2.83
N SER A 96 -54.25 1.87 -2.89
CA SER A 96 -54.99 1.06 -3.89
C SER A 96 -54.04 0.34 -4.89
N SER A 97 -54.34 -0.94 -5.06
CA SER A 97 -53.65 -1.96 -5.85
C SER A 97 -53.90 -1.84 -7.35
N LEU A 98 -52.94 -2.20 -8.20
CA LEU A 98 -53.25 -2.94 -9.43
C LEU A 98 -52.03 -3.71 -10.02
N THR A 99 -52.34 -4.94 -10.43
CA THR A 99 -51.59 -5.97 -11.14
C THR A 99 -51.09 -5.59 -12.53
N MET A 100 -49.94 -6.13 -12.96
CA MET A 100 -49.69 -6.54 -14.35
C MET A 100 -48.74 -7.75 -14.40
N SER A 101 -49.30 -8.86 -14.87
CA SER A 101 -48.63 -10.10 -15.26
C SER A 101 -48.40 -10.06 -16.78
N THR A 102 -47.47 -10.90 -17.26
CA THR A 102 -47.32 -11.42 -18.65
C THR A 102 -46.27 -10.73 -19.54
N ARG A 103 -45.15 -11.43 -19.81
CA ARG A 103 -44.64 -11.66 -21.18
C ARG A 103 -43.57 -12.77 -21.26
N MET A 104 -44.02 -13.89 -21.84
CA MET A 104 -43.37 -14.73 -22.85
C MET A 104 -42.19 -15.66 -22.46
N SER A 105 -42.55 -16.92 -22.31
CA SER A 105 -41.79 -18.10 -22.75
C SER A 105 -41.84 -18.27 -24.28
N HIS A 106 -40.71 -18.61 -24.90
CA HIS A 106 -40.52 -19.69 -25.90
C HIS A 106 -39.13 -19.56 -26.55
N ILE A 107 -38.35 -20.64 -26.55
CA ILE A 107 -37.80 -21.32 -27.74
C ILE A 107 -37.00 -22.54 -27.25
N SER A 108 -37.33 -23.69 -27.84
CA SER A 108 -36.66 -24.98 -27.71
C SER A 108 -35.78 -25.24 -28.93
N SER A 109 -34.80 -26.13 -28.72
CA SER A 109 -34.23 -27.13 -29.65
C SER A 109 -32.81 -26.93 -30.19
N THR A 110 -31.94 -27.82 -29.69
CA THR A 110 -30.92 -28.67 -30.36
C THR A 110 -30.01 -28.10 -31.46
N SER A 111 -28.70 -28.14 -31.22
CA SER A 111 -27.78 -29.08 -31.90
C SER A 111 -26.32 -28.84 -31.48
N GLU A 112 -25.53 -29.90 -31.60
CA GLU A 112 -24.12 -30.07 -31.27
C GLU A 112 -23.22 -28.94 -31.80
N ASN A 113 -22.22 -28.50 -31.01
CA ASN A 113 -20.90 -28.15 -31.56
C ASN A 113 -19.83 -27.82 -30.50
N LYS A 114 -18.65 -28.40 -30.73
CA LYS A 114 -17.28 -28.05 -30.27
C LYS A 114 -17.14 -26.92 -29.24
N VAL A 115 -16.58 -27.29 -28.08
CA VAL A 115 -16.24 -26.37 -26.98
C VAL A 115 -15.09 -25.43 -27.39
N PHE A 116 -15.44 -24.28 -27.97
CA PHE A 116 -14.60 -23.09 -27.92
C PHE A 116 -14.79 -22.42 -26.56
N HIS A 117 -13.73 -22.32 -25.78
CA HIS A 117 -13.75 -21.56 -24.53
C HIS A 117 -13.99 -20.07 -24.83
N LYS A 118 -15.25 -19.64 -24.68
CA LYS A 118 -15.62 -18.22 -24.66
C LYS A 118 -14.82 -17.53 -23.55
N LYS A 119 -13.98 -16.56 -23.95
CA LYS A 119 -13.32 -15.63 -23.03
C LYS A 119 -14.38 -15.07 -22.07
N ALA A 120 -14.07 -15.01 -20.78
CA ALA A 120 -14.94 -14.40 -19.79
C ALA A 120 -15.47 -13.04 -20.32
N PRO A 121 -16.78 -12.75 -20.20
CA PRO A 121 -17.34 -11.53 -20.71
C PRO A 121 -16.57 -10.37 -20.09
N LYS A 122 -15.83 -9.63 -20.93
CA LYS A 122 -15.21 -8.37 -20.51
C LYS A 122 -16.35 -7.56 -19.91
N LYS A 123 -16.25 -7.17 -18.64
CA LYS A 123 -17.20 -6.24 -18.03
C LYS A 123 -17.41 -5.12 -19.05
N ASN A 124 -18.64 -4.94 -19.52
CA ASN A 124 -19.00 -3.90 -20.48
C ASN A 124 -18.75 -2.55 -19.80
N LEU A 125 -17.50 -2.11 -19.80
CA LEU A 125 -17.12 -0.74 -19.49
C LEU A 125 -17.84 0.09 -20.54
N LEU A 126 -18.84 0.85 -20.09
CA LEU A 126 -19.51 1.86 -20.89
C LEU A 126 -18.44 2.65 -21.64
N LYS A 127 -18.41 2.49 -22.95
CA LYS A 127 -17.45 3.16 -23.82
C LYS A 127 -17.91 4.60 -23.91
N LEU A 128 -17.31 5.47 -23.11
CA LEU A 128 -17.61 6.89 -23.14
C LEU A 128 -17.24 7.44 -24.53
N SER A 129 -18.16 8.19 -25.13
CA SER A 129 -17.91 8.87 -26.40
C SER A 129 -16.85 9.98 -26.20
N ASP A 130 -16.09 10.29 -27.25
CA ASP A 130 -15.11 11.37 -27.17
C ASP A 130 -15.76 12.72 -26.94
N GLU A 131 -16.93 12.95 -27.53
CA GLU A 131 -17.74 14.15 -27.33
C GLU A 131 -18.15 14.35 -25.86
N PHE A 132 -18.55 13.26 -25.17
CA PHE A 132 -18.84 13.33 -23.73
C PHE A 132 -17.61 13.72 -22.91
N ILE A 133 -16.44 13.14 -23.21
CA ILE A 133 -15.20 13.46 -22.50
C ILE A 133 -14.75 14.91 -22.77
N ILE A 134 -14.87 15.37 -24.02
CA ILE A 134 -14.55 16.75 -24.42
C ILE A 134 -15.46 17.73 -23.65
N ASN A 135 -16.78 17.52 -23.68
CA ASN A 135 -17.74 18.37 -22.98
C ASN A 135 -17.53 18.34 -21.46
N LEU A 136 -17.30 17.16 -20.88
CA LEU A 136 -17.07 17.01 -19.44
C LEU A 136 -15.84 17.81 -18.99
N VAL A 137 -14.75 17.77 -19.75
CA VAL A 137 -13.51 18.46 -19.38
C VAL A 137 -13.58 19.96 -19.67
N ASN A 138 -14.10 20.36 -20.83
CA ASN A 138 -14.15 21.77 -21.23
C ASN A 138 -15.18 22.56 -20.40
N ASN A 139 -16.28 21.93 -19.97
CA ASN A 139 -17.25 22.56 -19.05
C ASN A 139 -16.76 22.58 -17.60
N ASN A 140 -15.72 21.82 -17.27
CA ASN A 140 -15.20 21.72 -15.91
C ASN A 140 -13.66 21.77 -15.91
N PRO A 141 -13.04 22.85 -16.42
CA PRO A 141 -11.58 22.97 -16.50
C PRO A 141 -10.94 22.90 -15.10
N ASP A 142 -11.74 23.15 -14.06
CA ASP A 142 -11.33 23.15 -12.68
C ASP A 142 -11.40 21.79 -11.96
N LEU A 143 -11.86 20.72 -12.60
CA LEU A 143 -11.91 19.42 -11.92
C LEU A 143 -10.58 18.67 -12.00
N SER A 144 -10.22 18.04 -10.89
CA SER A 144 -9.13 17.08 -10.84
C SER A 144 -9.49 15.82 -11.64
N MET A 145 -8.46 15.07 -12.06
CA MET A 145 -8.69 13.82 -12.79
C MET A 145 -9.43 12.76 -11.96
N ALA A 146 -9.47 12.90 -10.64
CA ALA A 146 -10.27 12.04 -9.77
C ALA A 146 -11.76 12.43 -9.81
N GLU A 147 -12.06 13.73 -9.74
CA GLU A 147 -13.44 14.23 -9.81
C GLU A 147 -14.05 13.98 -11.20
N LEU A 148 -13.29 14.22 -12.27
CA LEU A 148 -13.71 13.87 -13.63
C LEU A 148 -14.03 12.38 -13.77
N ALA A 149 -13.25 11.51 -13.12
CA ALA A 149 -13.49 10.07 -13.12
C ALA A 149 -14.74 9.67 -12.34
N THR A 150 -15.01 10.35 -11.21
CA THR A 150 -16.24 10.18 -10.43
C THR A 150 -17.46 10.61 -11.24
N LEU A 151 -17.43 11.78 -11.88
CA LEU A 151 -18.52 12.27 -12.72
C LEU A 151 -18.81 11.35 -13.92
N ALA A 152 -17.75 10.80 -14.53
CA ALA A 152 -17.86 9.88 -15.64
C ALA A 152 -18.10 8.41 -15.21
N ASN A 153 -18.25 8.14 -13.91
CA ASN A 153 -18.39 6.81 -13.31
C ASN A 153 -17.37 5.78 -13.87
N THR A 154 -16.11 6.19 -13.95
CA THR A 154 -15.03 5.37 -14.53
C THR A 154 -13.73 5.54 -13.75
N SER A 155 -12.66 4.90 -14.20
CA SER A 155 -11.35 5.02 -13.55
C SER A 155 -10.59 6.27 -14.01
N ARG A 156 -9.85 6.89 -13.08
CA ARG A 156 -8.93 7.99 -13.36
C ARG A 156 -7.96 7.69 -14.52
N ALA A 157 -7.47 6.45 -14.58
CA ALA A 157 -6.55 6.02 -15.63
C ALA A 157 -7.22 6.00 -17.02
N TYR A 158 -8.51 5.63 -17.09
CA TYR A 158 -9.27 5.61 -18.33
C TYR A 158 -9.48 7.03 -18.87
N ILE A 159 -9.97 7.97 -18.05
CA ILE A 159 -10.14 9.38 -18.44
C ILE A 159 -8.81 9.97 -18.93
N TYR A 160 -7.72 9.78 -18.18
CA TYR A 160 -6.40 10.27 -18.58
C TYR A 160 -5.95 9.72 -19.94
N LYS A 161 -6.13 8.40 -20.16
CA LYS A 161 -5.77 7.76 -21.43
C LYS A 161 -6.61 8.30 -22.59
N ARG A 162 -7.92 8.50 -22.37
CA ARG A 162 -8.82 9.05 -23.40
C ARG A 162 -8.52 10.50 -23.73
N ILE A 163 -8.33 11.37 -22.74
CA ILE A 163 -7.91 12.77 -22.98
C ILE A 163 -6.61 12.83 -23.80
N LYS A 164 -5.61 11.99 -23.46
CA LYS A 164 -4.36 11.93 -24.21
C LYS A 164 -4.57 11.47 -25.66
N GLN A 165 -5.47 10.52 -25.89
CA GLN A 165 -5.81 10.03 -27.22
C GLN A 165 -6.62 11.05 -28.03
N ILE A 166 -7.57 11.75 -27.40
CA ILE A 166 -8.33 12.81 -28.07
C ILE A 166 -7.39 13.94 -28.51
N ASN A 167 -6.41 14.30 -27.67
CA ASN A 167 -5.44 15.35 -27.99
C ASN A 167 -4.33 14.91 -28.96
N SER A 168 -4.16 13.60 -29.24
CA SER A 168 -3.21 13.17 -30.28
C SER A 168 -3.70 13.46 -31.69
N ASP A 169 -5.02 13.61 -31.86
CA ASP A 169 -5.67 13.90 -33.15
C ASP A 169 -5.89 15.43 -33.34
N GLY A 170 -5.23 16.25 -32.51
CA GLY A 170 -5.36 17.71 -32.45
C GLY A 170 -5.82 18.18 -31.07
N GLU A 171 -5.45 19.40 -30.67
CA GLU A 171 -5.80 19.94 -29.35
C GLU A 171 -7.29 20.28 -29.27
N ARG A 172 -8.10 19.33 -28.76
CA ARG A 172 -9.57 19.45 -28.63
C ARG A 172 -10.04 19.56 -27.18
N VAL A 173 -9.19 19.16 -26.23
CA VAL A 173 -9.49 19.19 -24.80
C VAL A 173 -8.48 20.08 -24.10
N HIS A 174 -8.94 21.20 -23.55
CA HIS A 174 -8.12 22.14 -22.77
C HIS A 174 -7.96 21.65 -21.33
N TYR A 175 -7.44 20.43 -21.16
CA TYR A 175 -7.08 19.93 -19.85
C TYR A 175 -5.74 20.51 -19.43
N ARG A 176 -5.76 21.65 -18.73
CA ARG A 176 -4.59 22.10 -18.00
C ARG A 176 -4.41 21.13 -16.84
N LYS A 177 -3.42 20.23 -16.95
CA LYS A 177 -3.07 19.33 -15.85
C LYS A 177 -2.92 20.18 -14.61
N LYS A 178 -3.90 20.09 -13.70
CA LYS A 178 -3.80 20.77 -12.42
C LYS A 178 -2.49 20.31 -11.84
N VAL A 179 -1.54 21.23 -11.77
CA VAL A 179 -0.36 21.08 -10.94
C VAL A 179 -0.97 20.64 -9.63
N GLN A 180 -0.67 19.41 -9.19
CA GLN A 180 -1.15 18.90 -7.91
C GLN A 180 -1.04 20.08 -6.95
N LEU A 181 -2.18 20.50 -6.35
CA LEU A 181 -2.32 21.68 -5.48
C LEU A 181 -0.96 22.06 -4.95
N PRO A 182 -0.47 23.30 -5.24
CA PRO A 182 0.92 23.68 -5.09
C PRO A 182 1.46 22.98 -3.87
N ARG A 183 2.38 22.03 -4.11
CA ARG A 183 2.99 21.19 -3.07
C ARG A 183 3.10 22.10 -1.86
N HIS A 184 2.29 21.86 -0.82
CA HIS A 184 2.20 22.78 0.32
C HIS A 184 3.60 23.30 0.61
N SER A 185 3.80 24.62 0.64
CA SER A 185 5.15 25.15 0.80
C SER A 185 5.81 24.47 2.02
N ASP A 186 7.13 24.28 1.99
CA ASP A 186 7.76 23.65 3.15
C ASP A 186 7.48 24.49 4.41
N GLU A 187 7.32 25.81 4.25
CA GLU A 187 6.81 26.78 5.22
C GLU A 187 5.44 26.39 5.80
N PHE A 188 4.41 26.15 4.98
CA PHE A 188 3.09 25.71 5.45
C PHE A 188 3.17 24.41 6.24
N LEU A 189 3.99 23.46 5.79
CA LEU A 189 4.14 22.18 6.48
C LEU A 189 4.85 22.34 7.83
N ILE A 190 5.80 23.26 7.93
CA ILE A 190 6.48 23.59 9.20
C ILE A 190 5.50 24.22 10.17
N GLU A 191 4.72 25.21 9.72
CA GLU A 191 3.67 25.87 10.52
C GLU A 191 2.65 24.84 11.02
N LEU A 192 2.09 24.02 10.11
CA LEU A 192 1.17 22.96 10.46
C LEU A 192 1.74 21.98 11.49
N ILE A 193 3.01 21.60 11.38
CA ILE A 193 3.68 20.70 12.33
C ILE A 193 3.88 21.37 13.69
N ASN A 194 4.25 22.65 13.70
CA ASN A 194 4.51 23.39 14.93
C ASN A 194 3.20 23.63 15.70
N ASP A 195 2.14 24.02 15.00
CA ASP A 195 0.81 24.25 15.59
C ASP A 195 0.16 22.96 16.09
N ASN A 196 0.59 21.80 15.58
CA ASN A 196 -0.02 20.50 15.85
C ASN A 196 1.01 19.45 16.29
N SER A 197 1.94 19.84 17.17
CA SER A 197 3.05 18.98 17.62
C SER A 197 2.61 17.66 18.29
N ASN A 198 1.38 17.58 18.79
CA ASN A 198 0.77 16.40 19.40
C ASN A 198 0.21 15.38 18.37
N LEU A 199 -0.01 15.79 17.12
CA LEU A 199 -0.63 14.94 16.11
C LEU A 199 0.33 13.88 15.56
N ASN A 200 -0.22 12.69 15.30
CA ASN A 200 0.54 11.65 14.62
C ASN A 200 0.67 11.92 13.11
N MET A 201 1.61 11.24 12.45
CA MET A 201 1.91 11.42 11.03
C MET A 201 0.68 11.26 10.11
N THR A 202 -0.27 10.41 10.49
CA THR A 202 -1.49 10.17 9.71
C THR A 202 -2.46 11.34 9.83
N GLN A 203 -2.62 11.91 11.03
CA GLN A 203 -3.45 13.07 11.28
C GLN A 203 -2.89 14.32 10.57
N LEU A 204 -1.58 14.57 10.70
CA LEU A 204 -0.90 15.67 9.99
C LEU A 204 -1.07 15.55 8.48
N ALA A 205 -0.90 14.33 7.94
CA ALA A 205 -1.06 14.08 6.51
C ALA A 205 -2.51 14.33 6.04
N LYS A 206 -3.50 13.96 6.86
CA LYS A 206 -4.92 14.22 6.59
C LYS A 206 -5.22 15.73 6.59
N LEU A 207 -4.71 16.48 7.57
CA LEU A 207 -4.87 17.94 7.63
C LEU A 207 -4.21 18.64 6.43
N ALA A 208 -3.02 18.20 6.04
CA ALA A 208 -2.31 18.72 4.88
C ALA A 208 -2.84 18.17 3.54
N GLY A 209 -3.93 17.41 3.50
CA GLY A 209 -4.46 16.85 2.24
C GLY A 209 -3.47 15.98 1.44
N ILE A 210 -2.44 15.40 2.06
CA ILE A 210 -1.42 14.58 1.39
C ILE A 210 -1.33 13.18 1.99
N SER A 211 -0.67 12.26 1.27
CA SER A 211 -0.45 10.92 1.81
C SER A 211 0.54 10.93 2.99
N GLN A 212 0.35 10.03 3.94
CA GLN A 212 1.26 9.82 5.08
C GLN A 212 2.71 9.61 4.62
N ALA A 213 2.91 8.88 3.52
CA ALA A 213 4.23 8.61 2.96
C ALA A 213 4.89 9.86 2.36
N ASN A 214 4.11 10.79 1.78
CA ASN A 214 4.62 12.07 1.29
C ASN A 214 4.95 13.00 2.45
N MET A 215 4.08 13.13 3.46
CA MET A 215 4.36 13.91 4.66
C MET A 215 5.67 13.46 5.33
N SER A 216 5.83 12.15 5.52
CA SER A 216 7.07 11.57 6.09
C SER A 216 8.31 11.83 5.24
N ARG A 217 8.19 11.86 3.90
CA ARG A 217 9.30 12.17 3.01
C ARG A 217 9.68 13.65 3.08
N ARG A 218 8.70 14.55 3.14
CA ARG A 218 8.96 16.00 3.24
C ARG A 218 9.57 16.38 4.57
N ILE A 219 9.05 15.87 5.68
CA ILE A 219 9.66 16.07 7.01
C ILE A 219 11.12 15.62 7.04
N ARG A 220 11.43 14.46 6.43
CA ARG A 220 12.82 13.99 6.33
C ARG A 220 13.71 14.91 5.49
N ARG A 221 13.18 15.45 4.39
CA ARG A 221 13.90 16.40 3.53
C ARG A 221 14.14 17.73 4.26
N MET A 222 13.12 18.30 4.89
CA MET A 222 13.26 19.53 5.68
C MET A 222 14.35 19.36 6.76
N ASN A 223 14.32 18.23 7.48
CA ASN A 223 15.34 17.93 8.49
C ASN A 223 16.75 17.72 7.89
N SER A 224 16.88 17.16 6.67
CA SER A 224 18.19 17.04 6.00
C SER A 224 18.72 18.38 5.52
N ASP A 225 17.82 19.28 5.15
CA ASP A 225 18.15 20.61 4.63
C ASP A 225 18.43 21.62 5.78
N GLY A 226 18.44 21.15 7.03
CA GLY A 226 18.73 21.94 8.22
C GLY A 226 17.53 22.67 8.82
N VAL A 227 16.35 22.54 8.21
CA VAL A 227 15.10 23.11 8.71
C VAL A 227 14.53 22.18 9.79
N LYS A 228 14.71 22.56 11.06
CA LYS A 228 14.19 21.78 12.20
C LYS A 228 12.66 21.86 12.23
N SER A 229 12.01 20.81 11.77
CA SER A 229 10.59 20.60 12.08
C SER A 229 10.46 20.10 13.52
N ASN A 230 9.55 20.65 14.32
CA ASN A 230 9.26 20.16 15.69
C ASN A 230 8.50 18.83 15.70
N TYR A 231 8.53 18.09 14.58
CA TYR A 231 7.87 16.80 14.49
C TYR A 231 8.60 15.77 15.35
N ILE A 232 8.08 15.56 16.56
CA ILE A 232 8.51 14.46 17.42
C ILE A 232 7.95 13.19 16.81
N LYS A 233 8.82 12.37 16.24
CA LYS A 233 8.44 11.04 15.78
C LYS A 233 7.93 10.29 17.01
N ASN A 234 6.61 10.14 17.14
CA ASN A 234 5.94 9.45 18.27
C ASN A 234 6.37 7.98 18.48
N LYS A 235 7.28 7.47 17.64
CA LYS A 235 8.00 6.22 17.88
C LYS A 235 9.11 6.35 18.96
N THR A 236 9.47 7.58 19.34
CA THR A 236 10.61 7.89 20.21
C THR A 236 10.30 8.90 21.31
N ILE A 237 9.04 8.98 21.78
CA ILE A 237 8.76 9.41 23.17
C ILE A 237 9.02 8.21 24.11
N LYS A 238 10.21 7.62 23.95
CA LYS A 238 10.99 6.99 25.00
C LYS A 238 12.06 8.04 25.32
N VAL A 239 11.65 8.95 26.18
CA VAL A 239 12.47 10.05 26.71
C VAL A 239 13.74 9.45 27.33
N GLU A 240 14.90 9.92 26.85
CA GLU A 240 16.18 9.84 27.54
C GLU A 240 16.17 10.79 28.75
N LEU A 241 15.34 10.45 29.73
CA LEU A 241 15.52 10.86 31.11
C LEU A 241 15.56 9.56 31.88
N ALA A 242 16.70 9.26 32.49
CA ALA A 242 16.78 8.31 33.58
C ALA A 242 15.87 8.81 34.71
N LYS A 243 14.59 8.45 34.66
CA LYS A 243 13.55 8.72 35.66
C LYS A 243 12.65 7.48 35.75
N PRO A 244 12.11 7.19 36.95
CA PRO A 244 11.63 5.87 37.36
C PRO A 244 10.61 5.31 36.38
N GLY A 245 10.70 4.01 36.13
CA GLY A 245 9.95 3.32 35.08
C GLY A 245 8.51 3.78 35.02
N LYS A 246 8.04 4.15 33.81
CA LYS A 246 6.64 4.53 33.54
C LYS A 246 5.72 3.63 34.38
N PRO A 247 4.75 4.20 35.14
CA PRO A 247 3.86 3.41 35.97
C PRO A 247 3.28 2.30 35.10
N ARG A 248 3.46 1.06 35.55
CA ARG A 248 3.00 -0.10 34.81
C ARG A 248 1.49 0.05 34.66
N LYS A 249 0.96 -0.13 33.44
CA LYS A 249 -0.49 -0.09 33.19
C LYS A 249 -1.28 -1.09 34.04
N PHE A 250 -0.60 -2.11 34.56
CA PHE A 250 -1.13 -3.10 35.47
C PHE A 250 0.01 -3.68 36.33
N THR A 251 -0.30 -4.12 37.54
CA THR A 251 0.64 -4.78 38.46
C THR A 251 0.80 -6.27 38.11
N ASP A 252 1.83 -6.93 38.65
CA ASP A 252 2.01 -8.37 38.43
C ASP A 252 0.88 -9.16 39.08
N GLU A 253 0.47 -8.72 40.26
CA GLU A 253 -0.60 -9.25 41.08
C GLU A 253 -1.94 -9.19 40.33
N PHE A 254 -2.20 -8.09 39.62
CA PHE A 254 -3.35 -7.99 38.73
C PHE A 254 -3.29 -9.07 37.64
N LEU A 255 -2.17 -9.23 36.93
CA LEU A 255 -2.08 -10.21 35.85
C LEU A 255 -2.13 -11.66 36.36
N ILE A 256 -1.49 -11.94 37.50
CA ILE A 256 -1.54 -13.24 38.20
C ILE A 256 -2.98 -13.57 38.55
N SER A 257 -3.68 -12.66 39.23
CA SER A 257 -5.08 -12.87 39.64
C SER A 257 -6.00 -13.03 38.44
N LEU A 258 -5.80 -12.26 37.37
CA LEU A 258 -6.60 -12.31 36.16
C LEU A 258 -6.50 -13.66 35.46
N VAL A 259 -5.27 -14.21 35.36
CA VAL A 259 -5.04 -15.53 34.76
C VAL A 259 -5.55 -16.65 35.64
N ASN A 260 -5.31 -16.59 36.96
CA ASN A 260 -5.74 -17.65 37.89
C ASN A 260 -7.26 -17.70 38.04
N LYS A 261 -7.94 -16.54 38.07
CA LYS A 261 -9.41 -16.48 38.11
C LYS A 261 -10.05 -16.93 36.80
N ASN A 262 -9.34 -16.79 35.67
CA ASN A 262 -9.88 -17.08 34.35
C ASN A 262 -8.88 -17.88 33.48
N PRO A 263 -8.59 -19.15 33.84
CA PRO A 263 -7.67 -19.98 33.07
C PRO A 263 -8.18 -20.26 31.65
N THR A 264 -9.45 -19.95 31.37
CA THR A 264 -10.10 -20.06 30.07
C THR A 264 -9.70 -18.97 29.07
N LEU A 265 -9.16 -17.83 29.51
CA LEU A 265 -8.91 -16.68 28.63
C LEU A 265 -7.74 -16.87 27.65
N THR A 266 -7.96 -16.38 26.44
CA THR A 266 -6.93 -16.25 25.40
C THR A 266 -6.03 -15.03 25.67
N MET A 267 -4.83 -15.02 25.11
CA MET A 267 -3.92 -13.87 25.19
C MET A 267 -4.54 -12.57 24.68
N THR A 268 -5.45 -12.65 23.70
CA THR A 268 -6.17 -11.50 23.15
C THR A 268 -7.14 -10.90 24.16
N GLU A 269 -7.90 -11.74 24.86
CA GLU A 269 -8.86 -11.28 25.89
C GLU A 269 -8.11 -10.73 27.10
N LEU A 270 -7.05 -11.39 27.53
CA LEU A 270 -6.17 -10.88 28.60
C LEU A 270 -5.60 -9.50 28.26
N ALA A 271 -5.16 -9.31 27.00
CA ALA A 271 -4.66 -8.02 26.53
C ALA A 271 -5.75 -6.93 26.50
N LYS A 272 -6.98 -7.30 26.10
CA LYS A 272 -8.13 -6.39 26.09
C LYS A 272 -8.52 -5.96 27.51
N ILE A 273 -8.62 -6.90 28.46
CA ILE A 273 -8.96 -6.63 29.85
C ILE A 273 -7.88 -5.77 30.53
N ALA A 274 -6.61 -6.07 30.27
CA ALA A 274 -5.48 -5.31 30.82
C ALA A 274 -5.16 -4.00 30.08
N GLY A 275 -5.96 -3.60 29.07
CA GLY A 275 -5.76 -2.35 28.33
C GLY A 275 -4.40 -2.23 27.63
N THR A 276 -3.86 -3.36 27.13
CA THR A 276 -2.49 -3.45 26.60
C THR A 276 -2.39 -4.35 25.37
N SER A 277 -1.17 -4.58 24.87
CA SER A 277 -0.92 -5.43 23.71
C SER A 277 -0.66 -6.90 24.09
N ILE A 278 -1.00 -7.82 23.19
CA ILE A 278 -0.72 -9.27 23.36
C ILE A 278 0.78 -9.55 23.65
N PRO A 279 1.74 -8.95 22.92
CA PRO A 279 3.17 -9.12 23.25
C PRO A 279 3.52 -8.64 24.66
N THR A 280 2.92 -7.55 25.15
CA THR A 280 3.15 -7.03 26.50
C THR A 280 2.75 -8.06 27.55
N ILE A 281 1.54 -8.64 27.43
CA ILE A 281 1.06 -9.67 28.35
C ILE A 281 1.94 -10.91 28.30
N SER A 282 2.26 -11.40 27.09
CA SER A 282 3.09 -12.60 26.93
C SER A 282 4.49 -12.43 27.53
N ASN A 283 5.13 -11.28 27.28
CA ASN A 283 6.44 -10.98 27.86
C ASN A 283 6.36 -10.83 29.38
N ARG A 284 5.28 -10.24 29.91
CA ARG A 284 5.12 -10.08 31.35
C ARG A 284 4.89 -11.41 32.06
N LEU A 285 4.05 -12.30 31.53
CA LEU A 285 3.88 -13.65 32.07
C LEU A 285 5.20 -14.42 32.10
N LYS A 286 6.01 -14.32 31.03
CA LYS A 286 7.37 -14.90 31.02
C LYS A 286 8.25 -14.31 32.11
N GLN A 287 8.22 -12.98 32.30
CA GLN A 287 9.00 -12.30 33.34
C GLN A 287 8.56 -12.69 34.76
N ILE A 288 7.26 -12.78 35.01
CA ILE A 288 6.67 -13.22 36.29
C ILE A 288 7.14 -14.64 36.63
N ASN A 289 7.24 -15.52 35.63
CA ASN A 289 7.67 -16.90 35.81
C ASN A 289 9.21 -17.11 35.78
N ARG A 290 10.03 -16.04 35.65
CA ARG A 290 11.50 -16.19 35.59
C ARG A 290 12.11 -16.66 36.92
N SER A 291 11.54 -16.24 38.04
CA SER A 291 12.02 -16.59 39.38
C SER A 291 11.33 -17.83 39.97
N GLY A 292 10.58 -18.58 39.16
CA GLY A 292 9.74 -19.69 39.58
C GLY A 292 8.33 -19.59 38.99
N GLU A 293 7.63 -20.71 38.90
CA GLU A 293 6.28 -20.78 38.31
C GLU A 293 5.25 -20.12 39.25
N ARG A 294 4.91 -18.86 39.01
CA ARG A 294 3.87 -18.12 39.76
C ARG A 294 2.51 -18.14 39.07
N VAL A 295 2.49 -18.32 37.75
CA VAL A 295 1.26 -18.38 36.93
C VAL A 295 1.35 -19.53 35.95
N LYS A 296 0.42 -20.49 36.05
CA LYS A 296 0.27 -21.57 35.07
C LYS A 296 -0.56 -21.10 33.88
N TYR A 297 0.04 -20.30 33.00
CA TYR A 297 -0.61 -19.96 31.74
C TYR A 297 -0.25 -20.99 30.67
N HIS A 298 -1.16 -21.95 30.42
CA HIS A 298 -1.06 -22.78 29.25
C HIS A 298 -1.37 -21.92 28.03
N LYS A 299 -0.34 -21.68 27.21
CA LYS A 299 -0.52 -20.94 25.96
C LYS A 299 -1.60 -21.63 25.16
N LYS A 300 -2.77 -21.00 25.14
CA LYS A 300 -3.84 -21.34 24.22
C LYS A 300 -3.32 -20.90 22.87
N ASN A 301 -2.66 -21.84 22.20
CA ASN A 301 -2.40 -21.72 20.79
C ASN A 301 -3.74 -21.29 20.21
N SER A 302 -3.83 -20.05 19.69
CA SER A 302 -5.02 -19.55 19.00
C SER A 302 -5.34 -20.64 18.00
N GLN A 303 -6.35 -21.48 18.30
CA GLN A 303 -6.37 -22.88 17.88
C GLN A 303 -5.92 -22.99 16.44
N ARG A 304 -4.64 -23.32 16.24
CA ARG A 304 -3.99 -23.20 14.93
C ARG A 304 -4.34 -24.41 14.07
N GLY A 305 -5.50 -25.00 14.31
CA GLY A 305 -5.85 -26.35 13.90
C GLY A 305 -7.31 -26.75 14.12
N VAL A 306 -8.10 -26.11 14.99
CA VAL A 306 -9.55 -26.34 14.97
C VAL A 306 -10.12 -25.39 13.91
N THR A 307 -10.09 -25.85 12.66
CA THR A 307 -10.85 -25.21 11.60
C THR A 307 -12.31 -25.18 12.04
N LYS A 308 -12.97 -24.02 11.92
CA LYS A 308 -14.42 -23.88 12.21
C LYS A 308 -15.31 -24.68 11.26
N PHE A 309 -14.71 -25.52 10.42
CA PHE A 309 -15.36 -26.30 9.39
C PHE A 309 -14.69 -27.68 9.33
N THR A 310 -15.50 -28.68 8.98
CA THR A 310 -15.08 -30.06 8.74
C THR A 310 -14.59 -30.24 7.31
N ASP A 311 -13.92 -31.36 7.03
CA ASP A 311 -13.47 -31.66 5.67
C ASP A 311 -14.67 -31.90 4.75
N GLU A 312 -15.72 -32.50 5.29
CA GLU A 312 -17.00 -32.78 4.65
C GLU A 312 -17.69 -31.49 4.22
N PHE A 313 -17.63 -30.44 5.04
CA PHE A 313 -18.15 -29.12 4.67
C PHE A 313 -17.40 -28.55 3.46
N LEU A 314 -16.06 -28.62 3.46
CA LEU A 314 -15.26 -28.14 2.33
C LEU A 314 -15.51 -28.94 1.05
N ILE A 315 -15.55 -30.27 1.16
CA ILE A 315 -15.83 -31.18 0.04
C ILE A 315 -17.22 -30.90 -0.52
N GLY A 316 -18.23 -30.74 0.36
CA GLY A 316 -19.60 -30.40 -0.01
C GLY A 316 -19.69 -29.08 -0.78
N LEU A 317 -19.01 -28.02 -0.30
CA LEU A 317 -18.96 -26.73 -1.01
C LEU A 317 -18.34 -26.84 -2.41
N ILE A 318 -17.29 -27.64 -2.57
CA ILE A 318 -16.61 -27.84 -3.85
C ILE A 318 -17.48 -28.66 -4.81
N ASN A 319 -18.13 -29.71 -4.32
CA ASN A 319 -18.99 -30.56 -5.14
C ASN A 319 -20.26 -29.81 -5.56
N LEU A 320 -20.83 -28.98 -4.68
CA LEU A 320 -22.00 -28.18 -4.98
C LEU A 320 -21.70 -27.09 -6.02
N ASN A 321 -20.49 -26.54 -6.00
CA ASN A 321 -20.07 -25.45 -6.89
C ASN A 321 -18.67 -25.73 -7.44
N PRO A 322 -18.52 -26.56 -8.48
CA PRO A 322 -17.21 -26.90 -9.03
C PRO A 322 -16.45 -25.67 -9.55
N ASP A 323 -17.15 -24.59 -9.88
CA ASP A 323 -16.60 -23.29 -10.32
C ASP A 323 -16.16 -22.35 -9.19
N ILE A 324 -16.34 -22.73 -7.93
CA ILE A 324 -16.03 -21.86 -6.79
C ILE A 324 -14.55 -21.49 -6.73
N THR A 325 -14.27 -20.21 -6.54
CA THR A 325 -12.90 -19.71 -6.41
C THR A 325 -12.37 -19.93 -4.99
N MET A 326 -11.04 -19.97 -4.82
CA MET A 326 -10.41 -20.11 -3.50
C MET A 326 -10.82 -18.96 -2.55
N VAL A 327 -11.07 -17.77 -3.12
CA VAL A 327 -11.51 -16.58 -2.40
C VAL A 327 -12.92 -16.78 -1.83
N GLU A 328 -13.83 -17.33 -2.63
CA GLU A 328 -15.21 -17.62 -2.22
C GLU A 328 -15.26 -18.74 -1.19
N LEU A 329 -14.51 -19.83 -1.38
CA LEU A 329 -14.38 -20.89 -0.37
C LEU A 329 -13.89 -20.34 0.97
N ALA A 330 -12.87 -19.48 0.95
CA ALA A 330 -12.36 -18.84 2.15
C ALA A 330 -13.41 -17.94 2.82
N ARG A 331 -14.21 -17.22 2.03
CA ARG A 331 -15.31 -16.38 2.53
C ARG A 331 -16.41 -17.22 3.17
N LEU A 332 -16.86 -18.29 2.50
CA LEU A 332 -17.91 -19.18 3.01
C LEU A 332 -17.49 -19.91 4.29
N ALA A 333 -16.24 -20.35 4.37
CA ALA A 333 -15.67 -21.00 5.54
C ALA A 333 -15.23 -20.01 6.64
N ASN A 334 -15.34 -18.70 6.39
CA ASN A 334 -14.88 -17.61 7.27
C ASN A 334 -13.44 -17.79 7.77
N VAL A 335 -12.53 -18.11 6.84
CA VAL A 335 -11.09 -18.26 7.11
C VAL A 335 -10.24 -17.66 5.99
N SER A 336 -8.92 -17.70 6.14
CA SER A 336 -8.02 -17.24 5.07
C SER A 336 -7.93 -18.24 3.91
N GLN A 337 -7.67 -17.73 2.70
CA GLN A 337 -7.41 -18.58 1.51
C GLN A 337 -6.25 -19.56 1.74
N SER A 338 -5.21 -19.14 2.47
CA SER A 338 -4.08 -20.01 2.81
C SER A 338 -4.48 -21.16 3.73
N THR A 339 -5.49 -20.97 4.59
CA THR A 339 -6.07 -22.02 5.44
C THR A 339 -6.79 -23.05 4.58
N ILE A 340 -7.67 -22.60 3.66
CA ILE A 340 -8.39 -23.49 2.74
C ILE A 340 -7.42 -24.27 1.87
N SER A 341 -6.46 -23.60 1.22
CA SER A 341 -5.48 -24.25 0.35
C SER A 341 -4.68 -25.33 1.08
N ARG A 342 -4.21 -25.03 2.30
CA ARG A 342 -3.51 -26.00 3.14
C ARG A 342 -4.41 -27.17 3.54
N ARG A 343 -5.67 -26.90 3.90
CA ARG A 343 -6.61 -27.96 4.29
C ARG A 343 -6.98 -28.87 3.11
N LEU A 344 -7.21 -28.31 1.93
CA LEU A 344 -7.44 -29.10 0.71
C LEU A 344 -6.23 -29.98 0.36
N LYS A 345 -4.99 -29.48 0.56
CA LYS A 345 -3.79 -30.32 0.43
C LYS A 345 -3.74 -31.45 1.46
N GLN A 346 -4.21 -31.22 2.68
CA GLN A 346 -4.28 -32.25 3.73
C GLN A 346 -5.34 -33.31 3.39
N ILE A 347 -6.54 -32.88 2.98
CA ILE A 347 -7.63 -33.76 2.54
C ILE A 347 -7.15 -34.67 1.40
N ASN A 348 -6.38 -34.12 0.46
CA ASN A 348 -5.88 -34.84 -0.70
C ASN A 348 -4.51 -35.54 -0.50
N LYS A 349 -3.97 -35.58 0.73
CA LYS A 349 -2.61 -36.12 0.98
C LYS A 349 -2.53 -37.65 0.90
N GLY A 350 -3.65 -38.37 0.98
CA GLY A 350 -3.72 -39.82 0.78
C GLY A 350 -4.63 -40.20 -0.37
N GLU A 351 -5.88 -39.73 -0.32
CA GLU A 351 -6.90 -39.99 -1.34
C GLU A 351 -7.45 -38.66 -1.85
N LYS A 352 -7.65 -38.53 -3.16
CA LYS A 352 -8.22 -37.31 -3.76
C LYS A 352 -9.73 -37.22 -3.49
N ARG A 353 -10.11 -36.92 -2.25
CA ARG A 353 -11.51 -36.75 -1.82
C ARG A 353 -12.13 -35.44 -2.31
N ALA A 354 -11.35 -34.38 -2.47
CA ALA A 354 -11.82 -33.09 -2.97
C ALA A 354 -11.33 -32.84 -4.41
N LYS A 355 -12.23 -32.90 -5.40
CA LYS A 355 -11.96 -32.60 -6.82
C LYS A 355 -11.88 -31.09 -7.09
N TYR A 356 -11.13 -30.37 -6.27
CA TYR A 356 -10.97 -28.93 -6.43
C TYR A 356 -9.99 -28.60 -7.55
N ILE A 357 -10.47 -27.95 -8.61
CA ILE A 357 -9.63 -27.35 -9.64
C ILE A 357 -9.30 -25.92 -9.17
N VAL A 358 -8.02 -25.60 -9.03
CA VAL A 358 -7.58 -24.28 -8.56
C VAL A 358 -7.96 -23.21 -9.59
N LYS A 359 -9.11 -22.57 -9.37
CA LYS A 359 -9.64 -21.47 -10.18
C LYS A 359 -9.22 -20.15 -9.56
N GLY A 360 -8.41 -19.37 -10.27
CA GLY A 360 -8.22 -17.96 -9.91
C GLY A 360 -6.98 -17.58 -9.10
N MET A 361 -5.88 -18.33 -9.18
CA MET A 361 -4.60 -17.61 -9.16
C MET A 361 -4.28 -17.22 -10.60
N ARG A 362 -3.89 -15.97 -10.83
CA ARG A 362 -3.02 -15.56 -11.95
C ARG A 362 -1.66 -16.30 -11.97
N ASN A 363 -1.51 -17.35 -11.15
CA ASN A 363 -0.48 -18.39 -11.17
C ASN A 363 -0.99 -19.70 -11.80
N GLY A 364 -2.14 -19.68 -12.48
CA GLY A 364 -2.25 -20.34 -13.77
C GLY A 364 -1.36 -19.60 -14.78
N VAL A 365 -0.07 -19.45 -14.46
CA VAL A 365 0.91 -19.63 -15.51
C VAL A 365 0.56 -21.04 -15.95
N MET A 366 0.07 -21.17 -17.18
CA MET A 366 0.09 -22.44 -17.88
C MET A 366 1.38 -23.12 -17.42
N LYS A 367 1.34 -24.39 -16.99
CA LYS A 367 2.59 -25.16 -16.99
C LYS A 367 2.97 -25.23 -18.48
N LEU A 368 3.55 -24.14 -18.96
CA LEU A 368 4.40 -24.04 -20.11
C LEU A 368 5.30 -25.25 -19.93
N SER A 369 5.21 -26.18 -20.84
CA SER A 369 6.12 -27.30 -20.77
C SER A 369 7.49 -26.79 -21.21
N ASP A 370 8.55 -27.50 -20.85
CA ASP A 370 9.89 -27.11 -21.31
C ASP A 370 9.92 -27.16 -22.86
N GLU A 371 9.12 -28.05 -23.46
CA GLU A 371 8.89 -28.17 -24.91
C GLU A 371 8.23 -26.90 -25.48
N PHE A 372 7.14 -26.40 -24.89
CA PHE A 372 6.47 -25.19 -25.40
C PHE A 372 7.40 -23.98 -25.38
N LEU A 373 8.16 -23.77 -24.29
CA LEU A 373 9.07 -22.64 -24.22
C LEU A 373 10.25 -22.80 -25.21
N THR A 374 10.70 -24.03 -25.43
CA THR A 374 11.74 -24.36 -26.42
C THR A 374 11.25 -24.10 -27.84
N GLU A 375 10.05 -24.57 -28.19
CA GLU A 375 9.41 -24.31 -29.49
C GLU A 375 9.19 -22.80 -29.71
N LEU A 376 8.69 -22.09 -28.69
CA LEU A 376 8.45 -20.65 -28.78
C LEU A 376 9.75 -19.88 -29.07
N ILE A 377 10.86 -20.29 -28.47
CA ILE A 377 12.16 -19.63 -28.66
C ILE A 377 12.80 -20.02 -29.99
N ASN A 378 12.77 -21.31 -30.35
CA ASN A 378 13.36 -21.79 -31.59
C ASN A 378 12.59 -21.30 -32.82
N GLY A 379 11.26 -21.16 -32.72
CA GLY A 379 10.42 -20.61 -33.78
C GLY A 379 10.49 -19.09 -33.90
N ASN A 380 10.99 -18.39 -32.87
CA ASN A 380 11.05 -16.93 -32.85
C ASN A 380 12.36 -16.43 -32.18
N PRO A 381 13.54 -16.76 -32.75
CA PRO A 381 14.84 -16.42 -32.16
C PRO A 381 15.06 -14.91 -32.03
N GLU A 382 14.26 -14.11 -32.73
CA GLU A 382 14.30 -12.67 -32.71
C GLU A 382 13.66 -12.01 -31.49
N LEU A 383 12.79 -12.72 -30.76
CA LEU A 383 12.01 -12.14 -29.67
C LEU A 383 12.84 -11.87 -28.41
N ASN A 384 12.59 -10.70 -27.83
CA ASN A 384 13.10 -10.39 -26.50
C ASN A 384 12.26 -11.06 -25.40
N ILE A 385 12.79 -11.12 -24.18
CA ILE A 385 12.14 -11.81 -23.04
C ILE A 385 10.75 -11.23 -22.72
N LYS A 386 10.51 -9.95 -23.03
CA LYS A 386 9.21 -9.30 -22.81
C LYS A 386 8.17 -9.83 -23.79
N GLN A 387 8.52 -9.92 -25.07
CA GLN A 387 7.66 -10.49 -26.12
C GLN A 387 7.40 -11.98 -25.87
N LEU A 388 8.44 -12.75 -25.51
CA LEU A 388 8.26 -14.16 -25.12
C LEU A 388 7.30 -14.32 -23.94
N ALA A 389 7.39 -13.45 -22.94
CA ALA A 389 6.48 -13.47 -21.79
C ALA A 389 5.05 -13.12 -22.17
N GLU A 390 4.86 -12.18 -23.10
CA GLU A 390 3.54 -11.80 -23.62
C GLU A 390 2.89 -12.94 -24.40
N LEU A 391 3.63 -13.58 -25.31
CA LEU A 391 3.17 -14.75 -26.05
C LEU A 391 2.86 -15.94 -25.13
N ALA A 392 3.70 -16.16 -24.12
CA ALA A 392 3.52 -17.21 -23.13
C ALA A 392 2.47 -16.87 -22.06
N GLY A 393 1.85 -15.68 -22.09
CA GLY A 393 0.85 -15.26 -21.12
C GLY A 393 1.37 -15.20 -19.67
N THR A 394 2.65 -14.91 -19.47
CA THR A 394 3.32 -14.90 -18.15
C THR A 394 4.19 -13.64 -17.96
N SER A 395 4.97 -13.59 -16.89
CA SER A 395 5.89 -12.48 -16.61
C SER A 395 7.30 -12.74 -17.17
N SER A 396 7.99 -11.69 -17.61
CA SER A 396 9.38 -11.78 -18.08
C SER A 396 10.32 -12.36 -17.04
N SER A 397 10.11 -12.05 -15.76
CA SER A 397 10.87 -12.65 -14.65
C SER A 397 10.68 -14.17 -14.56
N TYR A 398 9.49 -14.67 -14.89
CA TYR A 398 9.20 -16.10 -14.90
C TYR A 398 9.91 -16.79 -16.07
N ILE A 399 9.82 -16.27 -17.29
CA ILE A 399 10.57 -16.75 -18.46
C ILE A 399 12.08 -16.76 -18.19
N CYS A 400 12.63 -15.69 -17.60
CA CYS A 400 14.03 -15.61 -17.19
C CYS A 400 14.44 -16.73 -16.24
N ARG A 401 13.66 -16.98 -15.17
CA ARG A 401 13.95 -18.05 -14.21
C ARG A 401 13.84 -19.42 -14.87
N TRP A 402 12.90 -19.57 -15.80
CA TRP A 402 12.69 -20.84 -16.47
C TRP A 402 13.77 -21.18 -17.46
N LEU A 403 14.21 -20.22 -18.27
CA LEU A 403 15.34 -20.41 -19.17
C LEU A 403 16.60 -20.84 -18.41
N LYS A 404 16.81 -20.28 -17.22
CA LYS A 404 17.90 -20.73 -16.33
C LYS A 404 17.73 -22.17 -15.87
N LYS A 405 16.50 -22.62 -15.62
CA LYS A 405 16.19 -23.98 -15.22
C LYS A 405 16.34 -24.96 -16.39
N ILE A 406 15.82 -24.62 -17.58
CA ILE A 406 15.95 -25.46 -18.78
C ILE A 406 17.44 -25.63 -19.14
N ASN A 407 18.23 -24.56 -19.00
CA ASN A 407 19.66 -24.60 -19.31
C ASN A 407 20.54 -25.15 -18.17
N SER A 408 20.02 -25.34 -16.95
CA SER A 408 20.78 -25.98 -15.87
C SER A 408 20.89 -27.49 -16.07
N ASP A 409 19.96 -28.09 -16.81
CA ASP A 409 19.93 -29.54 -17.11
C ASP A 409 20.65 -29.87 -18.44
N GLY A 410 21.57 -28.99 -18.87
CA GLY A 410 22.22 -28.99 -20.17
C GLY A 410 21.70 -27.89 -21.09
N VAL A 411 22.50 -27.48 -22.08
CA VAL A 411 22.10 -26.40 -23.02
C VAL A 411 21.04 -26.94 -23.99
N ARG A 412 19.76 -26.78 -23.63
CA ARG A 412 18.63 -27.15 -24.50
C ARG A 412 18.14 -26.00 -25.37
N VAL A 413 18.30 -24.75 -24.91
CA VAL A 413 17.82 -23.58 -25.63
C VAL A 413 18.91 -22.52 -25.72
N LYS A 414 19.39 -22.26 -26.94
CA LYS A 414 20.39 -21.23 -27.23
C LYS A 414 19.73 -19.85 -27.34
N TYR A 415 19.15 -19.38 -26.23
CA TYR A 415 18.58 -18.04 -26.17
C TYR A 415 19.66 -16.99 -25.93
N ILE A 416 19.93 -16.16 -26.93
CA ILE A 416 20.80 -14.99 -26.79
C ILE A 416 19.94 -13.88 -26.19
N SER A 417 20.22 -13.48 -24.94
CA SER A 417 19.50 -12.39 -24.29
C SER A 417 19.69 -11.09 -25.06
N LYS A 418 18.70 -10.75 -25.89
CA LYS A 418 18.57 -9.44 -26.53
C LYS A 418 18.11 -8.46 -25.46
N LYS A 419 19.06 -7.80 -24.80
CA LYS A 419 18.72 -6.66 -23.95
C LYS A 419 18.09 -5.58 -24.82
N TYR A 420 17.17 -4.83 -24.22
CA TYR A 420 16.43 -3.71 -24.81
C TYR A 420 17.31 -2.93 -25.81
N LEU A 421 16.91 -2.99 -27.08
CA LEU A 421 17.49 -2.24 -28.18
C LEU A 421 16.80 -0.88 -28.36
N ASP A 422 15.89 -0.51 -27.45
CA ASP A 422 15.22 0.80 -27.46
C ASP A 422 16.04 1.84 -26.69
N ASP A 423 16.29 2.94 -27.40
CA ASP A 423 16.70 4.27 -26.93
C ASP A 423 18.16 4.46 -26.47
N GLY A 424 19.07 4.33 -27.44
CA GLY A 424 20.35 5.05 -27.46
C GLY A 424 21.54 4.34 -26.78
N PRO A 425 22.79 4.63 -27.24
CA PRO A 425 24.00 4.11 -26.64
C PRO A 425 24.21 4.79 -25.28
N GLY A 426 23.60 4.25 -24.23
CA GLY A 426 23.96 4.58 -22.86
C GLY A 426 25.42 4.16 -22.58
N PRO A 427 26.17 4.89 -21.74
CA PRO A 427 27.61 4.70 -21.47
C PRO A 427 27.98 3.38 -20.77
N ASP A 428 27.07 2.41 -20.70
CA ASP A 428 27.25 1.12 -20.04
C ASP A 428 27.48 -0.04 -21.02
N PHE A 429 27.93 0.25 -22.25
CA PHE A 429 28.42 -0.76 -23.17
C PHE A 429 29.81 -1.24 -22.72
N ARG A 430 29.89 -1.91 -21.58
CA ARG A 430 31.11 -2.61 -21.17
C ARG A 430 31.06 -4.03 -21.76
N PRO A 431 31.96 -4.37 -22.70
CA PRO A 431 32.09 -5.75 -23.17
C PRO A 431 32.32 -6.65 -21.96
N LYS A 432 31.67 -7.82 -21.95
CA LYS A 432 31.96 -8.88 -20.97
C LYS A 432 33.32 -9.48 -21.31
N THR A 433 34.41 -8.72 -21.12
CA THR A 433 35.71 -9.35 -20.93
C THR A 433 35.56 -10.30 -19.75
N LYS A 434 36.05 -11.54 -19.92
CA LYS A 434 36.00 -12.54 -18.85
C LYS A 434 36.81 -11.96 -17.69
N PHE A 435 36.11 -11.52 -16.65
CA PHE A 435 36.71 -11.07 -15.40
C PHE A 435 37.23 -12.31 -14.67
N THR A 436 38.46 -12.74 -15.01
CA THR A 436 39.11 -13.91 -14.44
C THR A 436 39.73 -13.59 -13.07
N ASP A 437 40.04 -14.63 -12.31
CA ASP A 437 40.68 -14.46 -11.00
C ASP A 437 42.11 -13.93 -11.16
N GLU A 438 42.83 -14.42 -12.16
CA GLU A 438 44.18 -13.99 -12.50
C GLU A 438 44.21 -12.50 -12.85
N PHE A 439 43.22 -12.01 -13.59
CA PHE A 439 43.09 -10.59 -13.91
C PHE A 439 42.89 -9.76 -12.64
N LEU A 440 42.02 -10.18 -11.72
CA LEU A 440 41.79 -9.45 -10.48
C LEU A 440 43.01 -9.50 -9.53
N ILE A 441 43.70 -10.64 -9.47
CA ILE A 441 44.94 -10.82 -8.70
C ILE A 441 46.00 -9.83 -9.21
N ASN A 442 46.26 -9.84 -10.52
CA ASN A 442 47.24 -8.95 -11.14
C ASN A 442 46.87 -7.48 -10.95
N LEU A 443 45.59 -7.12 -11.16
CA LEU A 443 45.12 -5.75 -10.98
C LEU A 443 45.35 -5.23 -9.55
N ILE A 444 45.20 -6.09 -8.54
CA ILE A 444 45.44 -5.72 -7.14
C ILE A 444 46.94 -5.64 -6.83
N ASN A 445 47.74 -6.57 -7.34
CA ASN A 445 49.18 -6.60 -7.12
C ASN A 445 49.91 -5.43 -7.81
N GLU A 446 49.44 -5.04 -9.01
CA GLU A 446 49.96 -3.89 -9.76
C GLU A 446 49.51 -2.55 -9.17
N ASN A 447 48.43 -2.52 -8.40
CA ASN A 447 47.85 -1.29 -7.85
C ASN A 447 47.52 -1.43 -6.34
N PRO A 448 48.54 -1.71 -5.50
CA PRO A 448 48.38 -2.01 -4.08
C PRO A 448 47.91 -0.83 -3.24
N GLU A 449 47.67 0.35 -3.82
CA GLU A 449 47.13 1.59 -3.23
C GLU A 449 45.66 1.87 -3.58
N LEU A 450 45.10 1.22 -4.61
CA LEU A 450 43.71 1.43 -5.02
C LEU A 450 42.66 0.81 -4.09
N ASN A 451 41.56 1.52 -3.88
CA ASN A 451 40.41 1.00 -3.16
C ASN A 451 39.48 0.16 -4.08
N ILE A 452 38.58 -0.65 -3.50
CA ILE A 452 37.62 -1.50 -4.25
C ILE A 452 36.82 -0.70 -5.29
N GLY A 453 36.56 0.60 -5.04
CA GLY A 453 35.87 1.46 -5.98
C GLY A 453 36.67 1.73 -7.24
N GLU A 454 37.95 2.08 -7.10
CA GLU A 454 38.87 2.31 -8.21
C GLU A 454 39.14 1.02 -8.98
N LEU A 455 39.39 -0.08 -8.25
CA LEU A 455 39.54 -1.41 -8.86
C LEU A 455 38.31 -1.79 -9.70
N ALA A 456 37.10 -1.47 -9.22
CA ALA A 456 35.86 -1.72 -9.96
C ALA A 456 35.75 -0.87 -11.24
N ILE A 457 36.23 0.38 -11.20
CA ILE A 457 36.27 1.26 -12.38
C ILE A 457 37.23 0.69 -13.42
N LEU A 458 38.46 0.34 -13.03
CA LEU A 458 39.49 -0.24 -13.90
C LEU A 458 39.02 -1.57 -14.50
N ALA A 459 38.42 -2.43 -13.68
CA ALA A 459 37.96 -3.75 -14.11
C ALA A 459 36.68 -3.75 -14.93
N GLY A 460 35.97 -2.62 -15.06
CA GLY A 460 34.73 -2.62 -15.82
C GLY A 460 33.51 -3.20 -15.09
N VAL A 461 33.55 -3.34 -13.76
CA VAL A 461 32.54 -4.10 -13.00
C VAL A 461 32.03 -3.34 -11.77
N SER A 462 31.07 -3.94 -11.04
CA SER A 462 30.55 -3.34 -9.81
C SER A 462 31.49 -3.59 -8.62
N LYS A 463 31.47 -2.68 -7.63
CA LYS A 463 32.19 -2.86 -6.34
C LYS A 463 31.82 -4.17 -5.63
N GLY A 464 30.55 -4.57 -5.73
CA GLY A 464 30.07 -5.83 -5.18
C GLY A 464 30.68 -7.04 -5.88
N THR A 465 30.86 -6.98 -7.20
CA THR A 465 31.51 -8.03 -7.99
C THR A 465 32.95 -8.23 -7.56
N ILE A 466 33.74 -7.15 -7.43
CA ILE A 466 35.13 -7.21 -6.93
C ILE A 466 35.17 -7.84 -5.53
N SER A 467 34.33 -7.35 -4.61
CA SER A 467 34.31 -7.85 -3.23
C SER A 467 33.89 -9.32 -3.12
N SER A 468 32.87 -9.74 -3.87
CA SER A 468 32.44 -11.13 -3.91
C SER A 468 33.51 -12.04 -4.51
N ARG A 469 34.20 -11.59 -5.57
CA ARG A 469 35.25 -12.38 -6.21
C ARG A 469 36.50 -12.51 -5.35
N LEU A 470 36.93 -11.44 -4.68
CA LEU A 470 38.02 -11.50 -3.70
C LEU A 470 37.73 -12.51 -2.58
N LYS A 471 36.50 -12.55 -2.08
CA LYS A 471 36.09 -13.57 -1.09
C LYS A 471 36.15 -14.99 -1.62
N GLN A 472 35.83 -15.19 -2.91
CA GLN A 472 35.91 -16.49 -3.56
C GLN A 472 37.37 -16.92 -3.77
N ILE A 473 38.22 -16.01 -4.27
CA ILE A 473 39.65 -16.25 -4.48
C ILE A 473 40.34 -16.64 -3.17
N ASN A 474 39.95 -16.00 -2.06
CA ASN A 474 40.53 -16.27 -0.74
C ASN A 474 39.81 -17.39 0.05
N ALA A 475 38.82 -18.07 -0.54
CA ALA A 475 38.07 -19.13 0.17
C ALA A 475 38.92 -20.39 0.42
N ASP A 476 39.83 -20.72 -0.51
CA ASP A 476 40.71 -21.89 -0.45
C ASP A 476 42.09 -21.58 0.18
N GLY A 477 42.20 -20.42 0.83
CA GLY A 477 43.46 -19.90 1.38
C GLY A 477 43.73 -18.47 0.90
N GLU A 478 44.62 -17.76 1.60
CA GLU A 478 44.93 -16.37 1.28
C GLU A 478 45.80 -16.28 0.01
N ARG A 479 45.16 -16.13 -1.15
CA ARG A 479 45.84 -15.94 -2.45
C ARG A 479 46.08 -14.47 -2.78
N VAL A 480 45.24 -13.57 -2.25
CA VAL A 480 45.34 -12.12 -2.44
C VAL A 480 45.19 -11.41 -1.10
N VAL A 481 46.26 -10.75 -0.66
CA VAL A 481 46.24 -9.90 0.53
C VAL A 481 45.69 -8.52 0.15
N TYR A 482 44.37 -8.39 0.12
CA TYR A 482 43.73 -7.09 -0.07
C TYR A 482 43.34 -6.49 1.28
N HIS A 483 44.16 -5.57 1.79
CA HIS A 483 43.77 -4.76 2.93
C HIS A 483 42.66 -3.79 2.52
N LYS A 484 41.52 -3.86 3.20
CA LYS A 484 40.40 -2.96 2.93
C LYS A 484 40.84 -1.52 3.21
N LYS A 485 41.23 -0.82 2.15
CA LYS A 485 41.52 0.61 2.19
C LYS A 485 40.22 1.34 2.44
N ASN A 486 40.03 1.73 3.70
CA ASN A 486 38.99 2.66 4.01
C ASN A 486 39.47 4.02 3.47
N ILE A 487 38.71 4.60 2.54
CA ILE A 487 39.00 5.95 2.02
C ILE A 487 39.14 6.95 3.18
N GLN A 488 38.52 6.66 4.34
CA GLN A 488 38.61 7.48 5.54
C GLN A 488 39.98 7.45 6.26
N THR A 489 40.84 6.44 6.08
CA THR A 489 42.10 6.33 6.84
C THR A 489 43.32 6.90 6.13
N MET A 490 43.27 7.08 4.81
CA MET A 490 44.37 7.66 4.02
C MET A 490 44.12 9.09 3.54
N ALA A 491 42.87 9.57 3.58
CA ALA A 491 42.65 11.01 3.50
C ALA A 491 43.35 11.65 4.72
N PRO A 492 44.16 12.71 4.53
CA PRO A 492 44.70 13.46 5.66
C PRO A 492 43.53 13.75 6.60
N LYS A 493 43.71 13.44 7.89
CA LYS A 493 42.65 13.59 8.89
C LYS A 493 41.97 14.92 8.62
N PHE A 494 40.68 14.86 8.33
CA PHE A 494 39.88 16.04 8.05
C PHE A 494 39.74 16.81 9.37
N THR A 495 40.80 17.52 9.72
CA THR A 495 40.98 18.25 10.96
C THR A 495 40.18 19.55 10.91
N ASP A 496 39.89 20.08 12.09
CA ASP A 496 39.19 21.37 12.18
C ASP A 496 40.06 22.46 11.58
N GLU A 497 41.36 22.41 11.83
CA GLU A 497 42.36 23.35 11.32
C GLU A 497 42.39 23.37 9.79
N PHE A 498 42.38 22.19 9.14
CA PHE A 498 42.35 22.10 7.67
C PHE A 498 41.07 22.72 7.10
N LEU A 499 39.92 22.44 7.71
CA LEU A 499 38.64 22.97 7.23
C LEU A 499 38.52 24.48 7.44
N ILE A 500 39.00 24.98 8.58
CA ILE A 500 39.07 26.42 8.89
C ILE A 500 39.95 27.13 7.85
N ASP A 501 41.15 26.62 7.60
CA ASP A 501 42.11 27.18 6.64
C ASP A 501 41.55 27.15 5.21
N LEU A 502 40.92 26.04 4.80
CA LEU A 502 40.32 25.90 3.47
C LEU A 502 39.21 26.94 3.23
N ILE A 503 38.37 27.21 4.23
CA ILE A 503 37.28 28.19 4.13
C ILE A 503 37.82 29.62 4.16
N ASN A 504 38.79 29.91 5.04
CA ASN A 504 39.38 31.25 5.16
C ASN A 504 40.15 31.64 3.89
N LYS A 505 40.85 30.69 3.25
CA LYS A 505 41.52 30.91 1.96
C LYS A 505 40.54 31.05 0.80
N ASN A 506 39.33 30.52 0.93
CA ASN A 506 38.37 30.45 -0.16
C ASN A 506 36.94 30.85 0.27
N PRO A 507 36.73 32.09 0.78
CA PRO A 507 35.41 32.52 1.26
C PRO A 507 34.37 32.54 0.13
N GLY A 508 34.83 32.54 -1.12
CA GLY A 508 34.07 32.46 -2.37
C GLY A 508 33.27 31.18 -2.57
N LEU A 509 33.76 30.04 -2.06
CA LEU A 509 33.32 28.72 -2.52
C LEU A 509 32.00 28.25 -1.91
N THR A 510 31.25 27.51 -2.71
CA THR A 510 30.06 26.77 -2.28
C THR A 510 30.45 25.48 -1.55
N MET A 511 29.51 24.91 -0.80
CA MET A 511 29.72 23.65 -0.07
C MET A 511 30.13 22.50 -0.99
N SER A 512 29.65 22.53 -2.24
CA SER A 512 30.02 21.54 -3.25
C SER A 512 31.47 21.64 -3.68
N GLU A 513 31.97 22.87 -3.85
CA GLU A 513 33.35 23.09 -4.27
C GLU A 513 34.32 22.79 -3.13
N LEU A 514 33.98 23.22 -1.91
CA LEU A 514 34.71 22.83 -0.70
C LEU A 514 34.78 21.30 -0.56
N SER A 515 33.69 20.58 -0.86
CA SER A 515 33.67 19.11 -0.81
C SER A 515 34.59 18.43 -1.82
N LYS A 516 34.73 19.03 -3.01
CA LYS A 516 35.66 18.55 -4.04
C LYS A 516 37.11 18.81 -3.62
N LEU A 517 37.42 20.01 -3.14
CA LEU A 517 38.77 20.36 -2.67
C LEU A 517 39.21 19.53 -1.46
N ALA A 518 38.30 19.29 -0.52
CA ALA A 518 38.58 18.50 0.67
C ALA A 518 38.52 16.98 0.46
N GLY A 519 38.16 16.51 -0.75
CA GLY A 519 38.02 15.07 -1.03
C GLY A 519 36.98 14.36 -0.15
N THR A 520 35.93 15.06 0.28
CA THR A 520 34.92 14.53 1.22
C THR A 520 33.50 14.89 0.78
N SER A 521 32.48 14.43 1.51
CA SER A 521 31.09 14.76 1.18
C SER A 521 30.70 16.14 1.71
N GLN A 522 29.79 16.83 1.01
CA GLN A 522 29.20 18.10 1.48
C GLN A 522 28.61 17.98 2.90
N GLY A 523 27.97 16.85 3.20
CA GLY A 523 27.41 16.57 4.52
C GLY A 523 28.49 16.46 5.61
N THR A 524 29.65 15.89 5.28
CA THR A 524 30.80 15.82 6.20
C THR A 524 31.29 17.21 6.56
N ILE A 525 31.50 18.08 5.58
CA ILE A 525 31.91 19.48 5.80
C ILE A 525 30.87 20.21 6.63
N SER A 526 29.59 20.13 6.26
CA SER A 526 28.50 20.82 6.96
C SER A 526 28.39 20.39 8.43
N ASN A 527 28.49 19.09 8.69
CA ASN A 527 28.47 18.55 10.05
C ASN A 527 29.70 18.99 10.85
N ARG A 528 30.88 19.01 10.24
CA ARG A 528 32.12 19.42 10.92
C ARG A 528 32.13 20.91 11.22
N LEU A 529 31.71 21.76 10.27
CA LEU A 529 31.49 23.20 10.51
C LEU A 529 30.55 23.45 11.67
N ARG A 530 29.46 22.68 11.77
CA ARG A 530 28.53 22.77 12.90
C ARG A 530 29.19 22.41 14.23
N GLN A 531 30.03 21.37 14.25
CA GLN A 531 30.78 20.96 15.44
C GLN A 531 31.82 22.02 15.84
N ILE A 532 32.55 22.58 14.87
CA ILE A 532 33.51 23.66 15.09
C ILE A 532 32.81 24.86 15.73
N ASN A 533 31.69 25.29 15.13
CA ASN A 533 30.94 26.45 15.61
C ASN A 533 30.17 26.18 16.92
N SER A 534 29.84 24.94 17.25
CA SER A 534 29.25 24.61 18.56
C SER A 534 30.24 24.71 19.72
N ASN A 535 31.54 24.63 19.45
CA ASN A 535 32.61 24.78 20.44
C ASN A 535 33.11 26.23 20.56
N GLY A 536 32.32 27.20 20.06
CA GLY A 536 32.67 28.61 19.94
C GLY A 536 32.71 29.06 18.48
N GLU A 537 32.41 30.33 18.21
CA GLU A 537 32.39 30.86 16.85
C GLU A 537 33.83 30.98 16.32
N LYS A 538 34.23 30.06 15.43
CA LYS A 538 35.57 30.05 14.82
C LYS A 538 35.55 30.23 13.30
N VAL A 539 34.44 29.92 12.62
CA VAL A 539 34.35 29.98 11.14
C VAL A 539 33.06 30.66 10.69
N LYS A 540 33.21 31.83 10.06
CA LYS A 540 32.11 32.56 9.40
C LYS A 540 31.90 32.06 7.98
N TYR A 541 31.28 30.88 7.84
CA TYR A 541 30.86 30.38 6.53
C TYR A 541 29.42 30.79 6.23
N ILE A 542 29.21 31.57 5.17
CA ILE A 542 27.88 31.95 4.70
C ILE A 542 27.42 30.91 3.68
N ASN A 543 26.26 30.26 3.93
CA ASN A 543 25.74 29.27 3.00
C ASN A 543 25.27 29.94 1.68
N LYS A 544 26.12 29.84 0.66
CA LYS A 544 25.82 30.33 -0.69
C LYS A 544 24.88 29.35 -1.38
N LYS A 545 23.60 29.70 -1.43
CA LYS A 545 22.67 29.02 -2.34
C LYS A 545 23.14 29.31 -3.77
N LEU A 546 23.17 28.28 -4.62
CA LEU A 546 23.33 28.46 -6.06
C LEU A 546 22.22 29.42 -6.52
N SER A 547 22.56 30.68 -6.78
CA SER A 547 21.71 31.53 -7.59
C SER A 547 21.58 30.79 -8.92
N LYS A 548 20.37 30.39 -9.26
CA LYS A 548 20.10 29.89 -10.61
C LYS A 548 20.45 31.06 -11.54
N VAL A 549 21.59 30.94 -12.21
CA VAL A 549 21.88 31.76 -13.38
C VAL A 549 20.81 31.35 -14.39
N CYS A 550 19.87 32.26 -14.66
CA CYS A 550 18.83 32.07 -15.66
C CYS A 550 19.42 32.07 -17.06
#